data_AF-A0ABD5NNV0-F1
#
_entry.id   AF-A0ABD5NNV0-F1
#
_cell.length_a   1.000
_cell.length_b   1.000
_cell.length_c   1.000
_cell.angle_alpha   90.00
_cell.angle_beta   90.00
_cell.angle_gamma   90.00
#
_symmetry.space_group_name_H-M   'P 1'
#
loop_
_entity.id
_entity.type
_entity.pdbx_description
1 polymer ?
#
loop_
_entity_poly.entity_id
_entity_poly.type
_entity_poly.pdbx_seq_one_letter_code
_entity_poly.pdbx_strand_id
1 'polypeptide(L)'
;MPSEGRERGVTVVIGAVLMFGLLVSALAMYQVNVVPTENEQTEWDHHQRVTGDLIDLRNAIVNAGNQDTTREASIELGAQYDSRTFSINPPDPGGTIRTNSTGTPQVEITFDDGSTESFDTSFVEYEPDYTEYDAPTTIIEHGLVYDEHGHVNVTRDAGSVVSDERIVVPLIEGDLSESGRSSASVTVETIDVYHVSSDVDEIRLPTNAYSRWDDSYEVSESGDHAVVDPKSDQEVYVAQIAVGDDRTANTDTSDKLNEFGDPVTDRGSPTETNEFGLAWTDDSVTASPGNSVTLTATIDDDVENAYADFSLRDPNDVVDDYDPKNRIAFDENAEASFDVALANTANDGDEVTVYVSSGGTTREATVTVQRGSGAPTIDNLDARSQDHSNHARFDAEWEATAGDSPITAATIELVDRSTGTVEDTVSYDASDIDGQNPSDSGVSLEDKQGAGQEYSIRLTVEDANGNVAIDEIVRTG
;
A
#
# COMPACT_ATOMS: atom_id res chain seq x y z
N MET A 1 -14.12 25.08 -77.59
CA MET A 1 -13.90 24.55 -76.24
C MET A 1 -13.70 25.72 -75.31
N PRO A 2 -14.40 25.75 -74.17
CA PRO A 2 -13.66 25.67 -72.91
C PRO A 2 -14.29 24.68 -71.93
N SER A 3 -13.42 24.10 -71.11
CA SER A 3 -13.71 23.19 -70.02
C SER A 3 -13.93 23.97 -68.72
N GLU A 4 -15.19 24.16 -68.32
CA GLU A 4 -15.54 24.62 -66.98
C GLU A 4 -16.06 23.42 -66.19
N GLY A 5 -15.33 22.97 -65.18
CA GLY A 5 -15.80 21.86 -64.34
C GLY A 5 -14.77 21.12 -63.49
N ARG A 6 -13.46 21.47 -63.53
CA ARG A 6 -12.45 20.73 -62.76
C ARG A 6 -12.07 21.33 -61.40
N GLU A 7 -12.33 22.61 -61.10
CA GLU A 7 -11.89 23.18 -59.82
C GLU A 7 -12.76 22.82 -58.59
N ARG A 8 -14.03 22.43 -58.75
CA ARG A 8 -14.93 22.21 -57.58
C ARG A 8 -14.71 20.90 -56.82
N GLY A 9 -14.15 19.88 -57.47
CA GLY A 9 -13.79 18.62 -56.81
C GLY A 9 -12.50 18.70 -56.01
N VAL A 10 -11.61 19.64 -56.34
CA VAL A 10 -10.26 19.75 -55.75
C VAL A 10 -10.33 20.29 -54.32
N THR A 11 -11.20 21.26 -54.02
CA THR A 11 -11.34 21.82 -52.66
C THR A 11 -11.88 20.80 -51.66
N VAL A 12 -12.84 19.95 -52.06
CA VAL A 12 -13.39 18.90 -51.19
C VAL A 12 -12.34 17.83 -50.90
N VAL A 13 -11.56 17.43 -51.90
CA VAL A 13 -10.46 16.47 -51.73
C VAL A 13 -9.36 17.05 -50.84
N ILE A 14 -8.99 18.32 -51.02
CA ILE A 14 -8.01 18.98 -50.13
C ILE A 14 -8.54 19.03 -48.69
N GLY A 15 -9.80 19.37 -48.47
CA GLY A 15 -10.42 19.35 -47.14
C GLY A 15 -10.43 17.96 -46.51
N ALA A 16 -10.74 16.92 -47.28
CA ALA A 16 -10.73 15.53 -46.82
C ALA A 16 -9.31 15.04 -46.48
N VAL A 17 -8.30 15.37 -47.28
CA VAL A 17 -6.90 15.03 -47.01
C VAL A 17 -6.39 15.76 -45.76
N LEU A 18 -6.77 17.03 -45.57
CA LEU A 18 -6.41 17.80 -44.37
C LEU A 18 -7.08 17.25 -43.12
N MET A 19 -8.37 16.89 -43.19
CA MET A 19 -9.07 16.23 -42.06
C MET A 19 -8.46 14.87 -41.75
N PHE A 20 -8.15 14.06 -42.76
CA PHE A 20 -7.47 12.79 -42.55
C PHE A 20 -6.09 12.98 -41.92
N GLY A 21 -5.31 13.96 -42.40
CA GLY A 21 -4.02 14.32 -41.80
C GLY A 21 -4.15 14.77 -40.35
N LEU A 22 -5.19 15.55 -40.02
CA LEU A 22 -5.49 15.95 -38.65
C LEU A 22 -5.85 14.73 -37.77
N LEU A 23 -6.67 13.81 -38.27
CA LEU A 23 -7.04 12.58 -37.55
C LEU A 23 -5.82 11.70 -37.29
N VAL A 24 -4.96 11.49 -38.29
CA VAL A 24 -3.71 10.73 -38.13
C VAL A 24 -2.77 11.43 -37.13
N SER A 25 -2.70 12.75 -37.16
CA SER A 25 -1.88 13.52 -36.21
C SER A 25 -2.44 13.43 -34.78
N ALA A 26 -3.76 13.50 -34.62
CA ALA A 26 -4.43 13.33 -33.33
C ALA A 26 -4.21 11.90 -32.80
N LEU A 27 -4.30 10.88 -33.66
CA LEU A 27 -4.02 9.50 -33.29
C LEU A 27 -2.55 9.30 -32.88
N ALA A 28 -1.62 9.89 -33.61
CA ALA A 28 -0.20 9.85 -33.24
C ALA A 28 0.05 10.54 -31.89
N MET A 29 -0.62 11.66 -31.63
CA MET A 29 -0.54 12.33 -30.33
C MET A 29 -1.14 11.47 -29.21
N TYR A 30 -2.27 10.80 -29.45
CA TYR A 30 -2.86 9.85 -28.51
C TYR A 30 -1.91 8.67 -28.22
N GLN A 31 -1.26 8.12 -29.26
CA GLN A 31 -0.29 7.02 -29.12
C GLN A 31 0.95 7.40 -28.32
N VAL A 32 1.37 8.68 -28.34
CA VAL A 32 2.60 9.14 -27.65
C VAL A 32 2.32 9.61 -26.22
N ASN A 33 1.10 10.05 -25.90
CA ASN A 33 0.81 10.65 -24.59
C ASN A 33 -0.18 9.85 -23.75
N VAL A 34 -1.13 9.14 -24.37
CA VAL A 34 -2.20 8.45 -23.61
C VAL A 34 -1.91 6.97 -23.45
N VAL A 35 -1.47 6.30 -24.53
CA VAL A 35 -1.18 4.86 -24.48
C VAL A 35 -0.08 4.52 -23.45
N PRO A 36 1.06 5.25 -23.37
CA PRO A 36 2.08 4.99 -22.37
C PRO A 36 1.53 5.13 -20.94
N THR A 37 0.81 6.20 -20.63
CA THR A 37 0.23 6.44 -19.30
C THR A 37 -0.78 5.36 -18.89
N GLU A 38 -1.63 4.90 -19.81
CA GLU A 38 -2.57 3.82 -19.50
C GLU A 38 -1.86 2.46 -19.31
N ASN A 39 -0.77 2.21 -20.05
CA ASN A 39 0.04 1.01 -19.90
C ASN A 39 0.87 1.03 -18.61
N GLU A 40 1.44 2.18 -18.26
CA GLU A 40 2.16 2.42 -16.99
C GLU A 40 1.24 2.11 -15.80
N GLN A 41 -0.03 2.56 -15.84
CA GLN A 41 -1.01 2.21 -14.81
C GLN A 41 -1.26 0.69 -14.73
N THR A 42 -1.37 0.01 -15.87
CA THR A 42 -1.56 -1.45 -15.92
C THR A 42 -0.38 -2.21 -15.31
N GLU A 43 0.85 -1.74 -15.58
CA GLU A 43 2.08 -2.31 -15.04
C GLU A 43 2.24 -2.05 -13.55
N TRP A 44 1.88 -0.85 -13.10
CA TRP A 44 1.84 -0.52 -11.67
C TRP A 44 0.81 -1.39 -10.95
N ASP A 45 -0.40 -1.53 -11.49
CA ASP A 45 -1.45 -2.39 -10.91
C ASP A 45 -0.97 -3.85 -10.81
N HIS A 46 -0.24 -4.34 -11.81
CA HIS A 46 0.37 -5.67 -11.79
C HIS A 46 1.48 -5.78 -10.73
N HIS A 47 2.38 -4.78 -10.61
CA HIS A 47 3.41 -4.73 -9.56
C HIS A 47 2.80 -4.89 -8.17
N GLN A 48 1.69 -4.20 -7.91
CA GLN A 48 1.00 -4.28 -6.64
C GLN A 48 0.36 -5.67 -6.40
N ARG A 49 -0.10 -6.37 -7.45
CA ARG A 49 -0.59 -7.76 -7.33
C ARG A 49 0.53 -8.76 -7.07
N VAL A 50 1.59 -8.73 -7.87
CA VAL A 50 2.72 -9.67 -7.70
C VAL A 50 3.45 -9.45 -6.36
N THR A 51 3.47 -8.23 -5.83
CA THR A 51 3.96 -7.97 -4.46
C THR A 51 3.12 -8.76 -3.43
N GLY A 52 1.80 -8.80 -3.58
CA GLY A 52 0.92 -9.64 -2.76
C GLY A 52 1.23 -11.13 -2.91
N ASP A 53 1.40 -11.62 -4.14
CA ASP A 53 1.79 -13.02 -4.40
C ASP A 53 3.14 -13.38 -3.74
N LEU A 54 4.08 -12.44 -3.67
CA LEU A 54 5.38 -12.62 -3.02
C LEU A 54 5.27 -12.60 -1.49
N ILE A 55 4.35 -11.83 -0.92
CA ILE A 55 4.02 -11.90 0.52
C ILE A 55 3.44 -13.29 0.83
N ASP A 56 2.58 -13.84 -0.02
CA ASP A 56 2.06 -15.21 0.13
C ASP A 56 3.17 -16.26 0.02
N LEU A 57 4.11 -16.10 -0.91
CA LEU A 57 5.29 -16.95 -1.01
C LEU A 57 6.18 -16.85 0.24
N ARG A 58 6.41 -15.64 0.76
CA ARG A 58 7.12 -15.42 2.04
C ARG A 58 6.44 -16.17 3.17
N ASN A 59 5.11 -16.06 3.26
CA ASN A 59 4.33 -16.74 4.28
C ASN A 59 4.42 -18.27 4.14
N ALA A 60 4.44 -18.79 2.91
CA ALA A 60 4.68 -20.20 2.67
C ALA A 60 6.06 -20.66 3.17
N ILE A 61 7.11 -19.86 2.93
CA ILE A 61 8.49 -20.11 3.42
C ILE A 61 8.54 -20.08 4.95
N VAL A 62 8.05 -19.02 5.59
CA VAL A 62 8.07 -18.91 7.06
C VAL A 62 7.29 -20.06 7.71
N ASN A 63 6.14 -20.42 7.15
CA ASN A 63 5.34 -21.53 7.68
C ASN A 63 6.01 -22.90 7.48
N ALA A 64 6.68 -23.13 6.35
CA ALA A 64 7.49 -24.34 6.14
C ALA A 64 8.59 -24.47 7.21
N GLY A 65 9.20 -23.36 7.62
CA GLY A 65 10.16 -23.39 8.73
C GLY A 65 9.58 -23.85 10.08
N ASN A 66 8.27 -23.73 10.26
CA ASN A 66 7.57 -24.05 11.51
C ASN A 66 6.89 -25.43 11.49
N GLN A 67 6.53 -25.95 10.31
CA GLN A 67 5.67 -27.14 10.14
C GLN A 67 6.11 -27.99 8.95
N ASP A 68 5.97 -29.32 9.02
CA ASP A 68 6.27 -30.24 7.90
C ASP A 68 5.21 -30.13 6.78
N THR A 69 5.30 -29.06 5.98
CA THR A 69 4.33 -28.80 4.90
C THR A 69 5.00 -28.50 3.56
N THR A 70 4.41 -29.05 2.50
CA THR A 70 4.65 -28.64 1.11
C THR A 70 3.54 -27.69 0.70
N ARG A 71 3.90 -26.55 0.11
CA ARG A 71 2.96 -25.51 -0.30
C ARG A 71 3.25 -25.05 -1.72
N GLU A 72 2.23 -24.65 -2.44
CA GLU A 72 2.36 -24.03 -3.76
C GLU A 72 1.86 -22.58 -3.67
N ALA A 73 2.69 -21.65 -4.12
CA ALA A 73 2.33 -20.24 -4.29
C ALA A 73 2.22 -19.93 -5.79
N SER A 74 1.15 -19.27 -6.22
CA SER A 74 0.97 -18.87 -7.61
C SER A 74 1.40 -17.41 -7.76
N ILE A 75 2.36 -17.14 -8.64
CA ILE A 75 2.93 -15.80 -8.87
C ILE A 75 2.55 -15.33 -10.27
N GLU A 76 1.80 -14.23 -10.41
CA GLU A 76 1.52 -13.58 -11.71
C GLU A 76 2.80 -12.94 -12.26
N LEU A 77 3.50 -13.61 -13.20
CA LEU A 77 4.82 -13.14 -13.62
C LEU A 77 4.80 -11.93 -14.57
N GLY A 78 3.68 -11.61 -15.22
CA GLY A 78 3.65 -10.51 -16.18
C GLY A 78 2.26 -9.93 -16.44
N ALA A 79 2.24 -8.64 -16.80
CA ALA A 79 1.02 -7.87 -17.00
C ALA A 79 0.43 -8.07 -18.41
N GLN A 80 -0.88 -7.86 -18.53
CA GLN A 80 -1.59 -7.95 -19.81
C GLN A 80 -2.24 -6.61 -20.15
N TYR A 81 -1.90 -6.05 -21.32
CA TYR A 81 -2.49 -4.79 -21.76
C TYR A 81 -3.86 -5.00 -22.42
N ASP A 82 -4.78 -4.08 -22.14
CA ASP A 82 -6.10 -4.10 -22.76
C ASP A 82 -6.07 -3.88 -24.27
N SER A 83 -6.92 -4.62 -24.99
CA SER A 83 -7.02 -4.49 -26.44
C SER A 83 -7.60 -3.12 -26.86
N ARG A 84 -6.97 -2.49 -27.86
CA ARG A 84 -7.35 -1.15 -28.35
C ARG A 84 -7.93 -1.19 -29.76
N THR A 85 -8.93 -0.34 -30.03
CA THR A 85 -9.59 -0.29 -31.36
C THR A 85 -8.81 0.52 -32.40
N PHE A 86 -8.17 1.62 -32.00
CA PHE A 86 -7.50 2.55 -32.92
C PHE A 86 -5.98 2.68 -32.72
N SER A 87 -5.44 2.07 -31.66
CA SER A 87 -4.04 2.17 -31.24
C SER A 87 -3.39 0.80 -31.16
N ILE A 88 -2.07 0.77 -31.05
CA ILE A 88 -1.29 -0.47 -30.93
C ILE A 88 -0.59 -0.50 -29.58
N ASN A 89 -0.66 -1.63 -28.88
CA ASN A 89 0.12 -1.88 -27.66
C ASN A 89 1.50 -2.44 -28.00
N PRO A 90 2.51 -2.20 -27.15
CA PRO A 90 3.68 -3.06 -27.12
C PRO A 90 3.28 -4.51 -26.77
N PRO A 91 4.18 -5.48 -26.94
CA PRO A 91 3.95 -6.83 -26.41
C PRO A 91 3.70 -6.78 -24.91
N ASP A 92 2.77 -7.58 -24.41
CA ASP A 92 2.53 -7.75 -22.97
C ASP A 92 3.87 -8.02 -22.24
N PRO A 93 4.19 -7.28 -21.17
CA PRO A 93 5.44 -7.44 -20.43
C PRO A 93 5.46 -8.77 -19.68
N GLY A 94 6.65 -9.27 -19.44
CA GLY A 94 6.87 -10.47 -18.63
C GLY A 94 7.53 -10.12 -17.30
N GLY A 95 8.01 -11.15 -16.63
CA GLY A 95 8.84 -11.04 -15.44
C GLY A 95 9.53 -12.36 -15.15
N THR A 96 10.49 -12.30 -14.24
CA THR A 96 11.31 -13.45 -13.83
C THR A 96 11.33 -13.54 -12.31
N ILE A 97 11.00 -14.71 -11.77
CA ILE A 97 11.24 -15.05 -10.37
C ILE A 97 12.38 -16.05 -10.29
N ARG A 98 13.33 -15.82 -9.38
CA ARG A 98 14.49 -16.69 -9.22
C ARG A 98 15.05 -16.69 -7.80
N THR A 99 15.72 -17.78 -7.44
CA THR A 99 16.61 -17.79 -6.28
C THR A 99 17.96 -17.17 -6.67
N ASN A 100 18.41 -16.14 -5.97
CA ASN A 100 19.73 -15.55 -6.19
C ASN A 100 20.80 -16.26 -5.36
N SER A 101 21.71 -16.93 -6.04
CA SER A 101 22.88 -17.63 -5.46
C SER A 101 24.19 -16.86 -5.63
N THR A 102 24.15 -15.65 -6.22
CA THR A 102 25.38 -14.91 -6.59
C THR A 102 26.03 -14.34 -5.34
N GLY A 103 27.09 -15.01 -4.85
CA GLY A 103 27.83 -14.60 -3.66
C GLY A 103 27.29 -15.21 -2.36
N THR A 104 26.64 -16.38 -2.44
CA THR A 104 26.00 -17.17 -1.38
C THR A 104 25.94 -16.47 -0.02
N PRO A 105 24.85 -15.74 0.27
CA PRO A 105 24.64 -15.20 1.61
C PRO A 105 24.74 -16.36 2.62
N GLN A 106 25.55 -16.19 3.66
CA GLN A 106 25.72 -17.20 4.70
C GLN A 106 25.11 -16.71 6.00
N VAL A 107 24.21 -17.52 6.56
CA VAL A 107 23.76 -17.36 7.95
C VAL A 107 24.89 -17.85 8.85
N GLU A 108 25.30 -17.03 9.80
CA GLU A 108 26.30 -17.38 10.81
C GLU A 108 25.63 -17.52 12.18
N ILE A 109 25.85 -18.64 12.87
CA ILE A 109 25.37 -18.86 14.24
C ILE A 109 26.59 -19.02 15.15
N THR A 110 26.74 -18.13 16.11
CA THR A 110 27.80 -18.15 17.12
C THR A 110 27.26 -18.65 18.44
N PHE A 111 27.99 -19.59 19.05
CA PHE A 111 27.64 -20.20 20.33
C PHE A 111 28.40 -19.55 21.50
N ASP A 112 27.89 -19.72 22.72
CA ASP A 112 28.50 -19.21 23.97
C ASP A 112 29.97 -19.65 24.18
N ASP A 113 30.39 -20.76 23.57
CA ASP A 113 31.77 -21.25 23.64
C ASP A 113 32.73 -20.57 22.64
N GLY A 114 32.18 -19.68 21.80
CA GLY A 114 32.88 -18.90 20.78
C GLY A 114 33.10 -19.66 19.45
N SER A 115 32.53 -20.84 19.27
CA SER A 115 32.46 -21.49 17.96
C SER A 115 31.37 -20.86 17.09
N THR A 116 31.56 -20.91 15.77
CA THR A 116 30.61 -20.34 14.79
C THR A 116 30.40 -21.35 13.68
N GLU A 117 29.14 -21.61 13.34
CA GLU A 117 28.74 -22.41 12.17
C GLU A 117 28.14 -21.51 11.09
N SER A 118 28.44 -21.81 9.82
CA SER A 118 27.98 -21.04 8.67
C SER A 118 27.20 -21.91 7.69
N PHE A 119 26.02 -21.42 7.30
CA PHE A 119 25.06 -22.10 6.44
C PHE A 119 24.78 -21.28 5.19
N ASP A 120 24.89 -21.92 4.02
CA ASP A 120 24.50 -21.31 2.76
C ASP A 120 22.98 -21.09 2.72
N THR A 121 22.56 -19.94 2.22
CA THR A 121 21.15 -19.65 1.92
C THR A 121 21.05 -18.86 0.61
N SER A 122 19.84 -18.78 0.06
CA SER A 122 19.51 -17.93 -1.09
C SER A 122 18.44 -16.92 -0.71
N PHE A 123 18.30 -15.88 -1.54
CA PHE A 123 17.14 -14.98 -1.52
C PHE A 123 16.24 -15.28 -2.72
N VAL A 124 14.96 -14.96 -2.63
CA VAL A 124 14.06 -15.03 -3.78
C VAL A 124 13.86 -13.62 -4.33
N GLU A 125 14.03 -13.45 -5.64
CA GLU A 125 13.93 -12.17 -6.32
C GLU A 125 12.92 -12.26 -7.45
N TYR A 126 12.04 -11.26 -7.54
CA TYR A 126 11.18 -11.03 -8.70
C TYR A 126 11.60 -9.75 -9.42
N GLU A 127 11.89 -9.88 -10.71
CA GLU A 127 12.27 -8.78 -11.59
C GLU A 127 11.26 -8.68 -12.76
N PRO A 128 10.47 -7.61 -12.83
CA PRO A 128 9.57 -7.37 -13.96
C PRO A 128 10.32 -6.85 -15.21
N ASP A 129 9.81 -7.19 -16.40
CA ASP A 129 10.26 -6.67 -17.70
C ASP A 129 9.22 -5.69 -18.27
N TYR A 130 8.84 -4.70 -17.47
CA TYR A 130 7.88 -3.65 -17.84
C TYR A 130 8.46 -2.69 -18.88
N THR A 131 7.56 -2.09 -19.67
CA THR A 131 7.95 -1.17 -20.74
C THR A 131 7.84 0.30 -20.33
N GLU A 132 6.83 0.67 -19.54
CA GLU A 132 6.50 2.07 -19.24
C GLU A 132 6.73 2.42 -17.77
N TYR A 133 6.46 1.49 -16.84
CA TYR A 133 6.69 1.63 -15.40
C TYR A 133 8.09 1.15 -15.01
N ASP A 134 8.87 2.04 -14.38
CA ASP A 134 10.20 1.74 -13.85
C ASP A 134 10.05 1.05 -12.48
N ALA A 135 9.77 -0.24 -12.50
CA ALA A 135 9.54 -1.03 -11.29
C ALA A 135 10.83 -1.48 -10.61
N PRO A 136 10.83 -1.57 -9.26
CA PRO A 136 11.92 -2.17 -8.51
C PRO A 136 11.94 -3.70 -8.63
N THR A 137 13.07 -4.29 -8.24
CA THR A 137 13.14 -5.73 -7.96
C THR A 137 12.59 -5.98 -6.56
N THR A 138 11.63 -6.90 -6.44
CA THR A 138 11.10 -7.30 -5.13
C THR A 138 11.88 -8.50 -4.61
N ILE A 139 12.38 -8.42 -3.38
CA ILE A 139 13.27 -9.41 -2.76
C ILE A 139 12.60 -9.98 -1.51
N ILE A 140 12.70 -11.30 -1.34
CA ILE A 140 12.38 -12.03 -0.11
C ILE A 140 13.69 -12.55 0.49
N GLU A 141 14.02 -12.10 1.70
CA GLU A 141 15.16 -12.58 2.49
C GLU A 141 14.75 -12.74 3.94
N HIS A 142 15.05 -13.89 4.57
CA HIS A 142 14.83 -14.12 6.00
C HIS A 142 13.47 -13.61 6.55
N GLY A 143 12.37 -13.86 5.83
CA GLY A 143 11.03 -13.42 6.24
C GLY A 143 10.66 -11.95 5.92
N LEU A 144 11.62 -11.13 5.47
CA LEU A 144 11.41 -9.77 4.99
C LEU A 144 11.06 -9.77 3.49
N VAL A 145 10.10 -8.94 3.10
CA VAL A 145 9.79 -8.62 1.69
C VAL A 145 9.97 -7.12 1.47
N TYR A 146 10.80 -6.76 0.50
CA TYR A 146 11.07 -5.35 0.18
C TYR A 146 11.33 -5.13 -1.30
N ASP A 147 11.11 -3.90 -1.74
CA ASP A 147 11.46 -3.43 -3.07
C ASP A 147 12.84 -2.76 -3.05
N GLU A 148 13.77 -3.31 -3.82
CA GLU A 148 15.09 -2.74 -4.06
C GLU A 148 14.99 -1.63 -5.13
N HIS A 149 15.12 -0.37 -4.69
CA HIS A 149 15.38 0.74 -5.61
C HIS A 149 16.82 1.16 -5.39
N GLY A 150 17.63 1.34 -6.43
CA GLY A 150 19.09 1.29 -6.35
C GLY A 150 19.86 2.09 -5.26
N HIS A 151 19.24 3.01 -4.50
CA HIS A 151 19.84 3.64 -3.31
C HIS A 151 18.90 3.68 -2.06
N VAL A 152 17.68 3.14 -2.14
CA VAL A 152 16.66 3.15 -1.06
C VAL A 152 15.78 1.90 -1.18
N ASN A 153 15.71 1.07 -0.14
CA ASN A 153 14.82 -0.09 -0.14
C ASN A 153 13.50 0.28 0.55
N VAL A 154 12.35 -0.17 0.03
CA VAL A 154 11.03 0.06 0.63
C VAL A 154 10.50 -1.26 1.17
N THR A 155 10.41 -1.39 2.50
CA THR A 155 9.77 -2.56 3.12
C THR A 155 8.32 -2.61 2.70
N ARG A 156 7.93 -3.73 2.12
CA ARG A 156 6.53 -4.03 1.82
C ARG A 156 5.91 -4.82 2.93
N ASP A 157 6.69 -5.70 3.55
CA ASP A 157 6.25 -6.53 4.66
C ASP A 157 7.44 -7.08 5.46
N ALA A 158 7.33 -7.11 6.78
CA ALA A 158 8.34 -7.67 7.68
C ALA A 158 7.71 -8.82 8.48
N GLY A 159 8.07 -10.05 8.14
CA GLY A 159 7.58 -11.24 8.80
C GLY A 159 8.45 -11.63 9.95
N SER A 160 7.89 -11.84 11.14
CA SER A 160 8.69 -12.18 12.31
C SER A 160 9.26 -13.59 12.25
N VAL A 161 10.57 -13.71 12.00
CA VAL A 161 11.40 -14.92 12.22
C VAL A 161 11.60 -15.18 13.73
N VAL A 162 11.32 -14.17 14.55
CA VAL A 162 11.54 -14.13 16.01
C VAL A 162 10.20 -14.08 16.74
N SER A 163 9.85 -15.14 17.45
CA SER A 163 8.77 -15.17 18.43
C SER A 163 9.35 -14.92 19.83
N ASP A 164 8.53 -14.45 20.77
CA ASP A 164 8.96 -14.24 22.16
C ASP A 164 9.55 -15.51 22.81
N GLU A 165 9.06 -16.70 22.45
CA GLU A 165 9.59 -17.98 22.94
C GLU A 165 10.55 -18.73 21.98
N ARG A 166 10.57 -18.40 20.68
CA ARG A 166 11.27 -19.21 19.67
C ARG A 166 11.78 -18.39 18.49
N ILE A 167 13.00 -18.67 18.03
CA ILE A 167 13.58 -18.14 16.79
C ILE A 167 13.67 -19.27 15.76
N VAL A 168 13.17 -19.04 14.54
CA VAL A 168 13.24 -20.03 13.45
C VAL A 168 13.95 -19.42 12.27
N VAL A 169 15.20 -19.80 12.03
CA VAL A 169 16.00 -19.29 10.92
C VAL A 169 15.76 -20.12 9.65
N PRO A 170 15.10 -19.57 8.62
CA PRO A 170 14.92 -20.27 7.35
C PRO A 170 16.21 -20.20 6.51
N LEU A 171 16.68 -21.35 6.07
CA LEU A 171 17.72 -21.51 5.05
C LEU A 171 17.04 -21.88 3.74
N ILE A 172 16.95 -20.91 2.82
CA ILE A 172 16.33 -21.12 1.52
C ILE A 172 17.35 -21.80 0.61
N GLU A 173 16.95 -22.97 0.11
CA GLU A 173 17.71 -23.79 -0.82
C GLU A 173 16.85 -24.11 -2.05
N GLY A 174 17.48 -24.67 -3.09
CA GLY A 174 16.82 -25.01 -4.34
C GLY A 174 17.19 -24.07 -5.49
N ASP A 175 16.72 -24.45 -6.68
CA ASP A 175 16.92 -23.70 -7.92
C ASP A 175 15.54 -23.31 -8.45
N LEU A 176 15.11 -22.09 -8.12
CA LEU A 176 13.96 -21.44 -8.72
C LEU A 176 14.46 -20.56 -9.87
N SER A 177 13.92 -20.77 -11.06
CA SER A 177 14.19 -19.93 -12.22
C SER A 177 13.03 -20.01 -13.20
N GLU A 178 12.04 -19.13 -13.00
CA GLU A 178 10.83 -19.07 -13.82
C GLU A 178 10.69 -17.70 -14.48
N SER A 179 10.51 -17.69 -15.79
CA SER A 179 10.29 -16.48 -16.57
C SER A 179 9.04 -16.64 -17.44
N GLY A 180 8.15 -15.64 -17.42
CA GLY A 180 6.87 -15.77 -18.11
C GLY A 180 6.09 -14.47 -18.24
N ARG A 181 4.91 -14.59 -18.85
CA ARG A 181 3.90 -13.52 -19.00
C ARG A 181 2.56 -13.95 -18.41
N SER A 182 2.59 -14.94 -17.54
CA SER A 182 1.44 -15.65 -16.99
C SER A 182 1.85 -16.18 -15.63
N SER A 183 0.90 -16.72 -14.87
CA SER A 183 1.20 -17.23 -13.55
C SER A 183 2.17 -18.43 -13.59
N ALA A 184 3.13 -18.44 -12.67
CA ALA A 184 3.99 -19.59 -12.37
C ALA A 184 3.65 -20.15 -10.99
N SER A 185 3.67 -21.47 -10.84
CA SER A 185 3.53 -22.11 -9.53
C SER A 185 4.92 -22.34 -8.93
N VAL A 186 5.14 -21.81 -7.74
CA VAL A 186 6.37 -21.97 -6.97
C VAL A 186 6.07 -22.90 -5.80
N THR A 187 6.73 -24.05 -5.76
CA THR A 187 6.63 -24.95 -4.61
C THR A 187 7.60 -24.55 -3.52
N VAL A 188 7.15 -24.63 -2.28
CA VAL A 188 7.93 -24.50 -1.05
C VAL A 188 7.80 -25.79 -0.26
N GLU A 189 8.90 -26.36 0.19
CA GLU A 189 8.93 -27.61 0.95
C GLU A 189 9.91 -27.54 2.11
N THR A 190 9.47 -28.04 3.25
CA THR A 190 10.35 -28.24 4.42
C THR A 190 11.17 -29.50 4.18
N ILE A 191 12.49 -29.38 4.14
CA ILE A 191 13.38 -30.54 4.08
C ILE A 191 13.55 -31.08 5.50
N ASP A 192 14.10 -30.25 6.38
CA ASP A 192 14.33 -30.61 7.78
C ASP A 192 14.39 -29.37 8.67
N VAL A 193 14.05 -29.56 9.94
CA VAL A 193 14.17 -28.56 11.00
C VAL A 193 14.97 -29.14 12.15
N TYR A 194 15.95 -28.37 12.63
CA TYR A 194 16.85 -28.74 13.70
C TYR A 194 16.69 -27.78 14.87
N HIS A 195 16.59 -28.34 16.08
CA HIS A 195 16.65 -27.58 17.32
C HIS A 195 18.12 -27.37 17.70
N VAL A 196 18.52 -26.12 17.85
CA VAL A 196 19.88 -25.76 18.26
C VAL A 196 19.97 -25.96 19.77
N SER A 197 20.52 -27.10 20.18
CA SER A 197 20.53 -27.53 21.58
C SER A 197 21.56 -26.82 22.48
N SER A 198 22.47 -26.04 21.88
CA SER A 198 23.48 -25.23 22.55
C SER A 198 22.97 -23.82 22.78
N ASP A 199 23.46 -23.16 23.84
CA ASP A 199 23.21 -21.73 24.07
C ASP A 199 23.83 -20.91 22.91
N VAL A 200 22.97 -20.16 22.22
CA VAL A 200 23.33 -19.30 21.07
C VAL A 200 23.58 -17.89 21.57
N ASP A 201 24.77 -17.35 21.27
CA ASP A 201 25.17 -15.99 21.64
C ASP A 201 24.70 -14.98 20.60
N GLU A 202 24.88 -15.29 19.31
CA GLU A 202 24.63 -14.35 18.20
C GLU A 202 24.21 -15.10 16.92
N ILE A 203 23.22 -14.57 16.20
CA ILE A 203 22.82 -15.03 14.87
C ILE A 203 23.01 -13.87 13.89
N ARG A 204 23.81 -14.07 12.84
CA ARG A 204 24.04 -13.07 11.80
C ARG A 204 23.35 -13.52 10.52
N LEU A 205 22.35 -12.74 10.11
CA LEU A 205 21.57 -12.95 8.89
C LEU A 205 22.09 -12.02 7.80
N PRO A 206 22.58 -12.53 6.66
CA PRO A 206 22.98 -11.68 5.55
C PRO A 206 21.75 -10.92 5.02
N THR A 207 21.91 -9.66 4.65
CA THR A 207 20.79 -8.85 4.16
C THR A 207 21.30 -7.81 3.18
N ASN A 208 20.50 -7.41 2.20
CA ASN A 208 20.79 -6.23 1.37
C ASN A 208 19.97 -5.00 1.80
N ALA A 209 19.13 -5.13 2.84
CA ALA A 209 18.17 -4.12 3.30
C ALA A 209 18.35 -3.76 4.79
N TYR A 210 19.59 -3.50 5.24
CA TYR A 210 19.95 -3.24 6.65
C TYR A 210 19.02 -2.25 7.36
N SER A 211 18.71 -1.12 6.72
CA SER A 211 17.93 -0.04 7.31
C SER A 211 16.47 -0.42 7.65
N ARG A 212 16.06 -1.64 7.34
CA ARG A 212 14.69 -2.15 7.54
C ARG A 212 14.59 -3.19 8.66
N TRP A 213 15.72 -3.73 9.12
CA TRP A 213 15.76 -4.65 10.26
C TRP A 213 15.66 -3.92 11.62
N ASP A 214 16.11 -2.66 11.69
CA ASP A 214 16.13 -1.82 12.92
C ASP A 214 14.71 -1.53 13.48
N ASP A 215 13.69 -1.49 12.61
CA ASP A 215 12.30 -1.22 13.02
C ASP A 215 11.53 -2.49 13.44
N SER A 216 11.97 -3.68 13.01
CA SER A 216 11.20 -4.92 13.15
C SER A 216 11.72 -5.88 14.23
N TYR A 217 12.99 -5.77 14.63
CA TYR A 217 13.63 -6.68 15.58
C TYR A 217 14.59 -5.94 16.51
N GLU A 218 14.88 -6.47 17.70
CA GLU A 218 15.97 -5.99 18.57
C GLU A 218 17.35 -6.33 17.95
N VAL A 219 17.58 -5.90 16.71
CA VAL A 219 18.71 -6.27 15.86
C VAL A 219 19.76 -5.16 15.87
N SER A 220 21.03 -5.54 15.97
CA SER A 220 22.16 -4.60 15.88
C SER A 220 22.87 -4.67 14.53
N GLU A 221 23.51 -3.57 14.12
CA GLU A 221 24.18 -3.46 12.81
C GLU A 221 25.62 -4.01 12.88
N SER A 222 25.98 -4.89 11.93
CA SER A 222 27.39 -5.18 11.63
C SER A 222 27.61 -5.44 10.13
N GLY A 223 27.78 -4.36 9.36
CA GLY A 223 28.24 -4.43 7.97
C GLY A 223 27.15 -4.95 7.03
N ASP A 224 27.36 -6.14 6.48
CA ASP A 224 26.47 -6.80 5.52
C ASP A 224 25.46 -7.80 6.14
N HIS A 225 25.23 -7.69 7.46
CA HIS A 225 24.37 -8.59 8.21
C HIS A 225 23.44 -7.85 9.19
N ALA A 226 22.24 -8.41 9.39
CA ALA A 226 21.37 -8.19 10.53
C ALA A 226 21.78 -9.14 11.67
N VAL A 227 22.02 -8.61 12.86
CA VAL A 227 22.46 -9.38 14.04
C VAL A 227 21.32 -9.56 15.04
N VAL A 228 20.94 -10.80 15.32
CA VAL A 228 19.93 -11.18 16.32
C VAL A 228 20.63 -11.81 17.52
N ASP A 229 20.38 -11.26 18.72
CA ASP A 229 20.88 -11.79 19.98
C ASP A 229 19.74 -12.54 20.71
N PRO A 230 19.73 -13.88 20.73
CA PRO A 230 18.67 -14.65 21.39
C PRO A 230 18.64 -14.38 22.90
N LYS A 231 17.43 -14.25 23.47
CA LYS A 231 17.24 -14.20 24.92
C LYS A 231 17.53 -15.58 25.53
N SER A 232 17.96 -15.60 26.79
CA SER A 232 18.34 -16.83 27.50
C SER A 232 17.24 -17.90 27.63
N ASP A 233 15.98 -17.53 27.38
CA ASP A 233 14.80 -18.40 27.41
C ASP A 233 14.20 -18.67 26.03
N GLN A 234 14.78 -18.13 24.95
CA GLN A 234 14.34 -18.39 23.58
C GLN A 234 14.99 -19.65 23.03
N GLU A 235 14.18 -20.51 22.41
CA GLU A 235 14.67 -21.69 21.70
C GLU A 235 15.00 -21.34 20.23
N VAL A 236 16.19 -21.72 19.75
CA VAL A 236 16.63 -21.44 18.38
C VAL A 236 16.50 -22.68 17.50
N TYR A 237 15.96 -22.49 16.31
CA TYR A 237 15.77 -23.53 15.31
C TYR A 237 16.29 -23.07 13.97
N VAL A 238 16.81 -24.02 13.19
CA VAL A 238 17.25 -23.80 11.82
C VAL A 238 16.46 -24.73 10.91
N ALA A 239 15.80 -24.15 9.90
CA ALA A 239 14.94 -24.87 8.98
C ALA A 239 15.53 -24.84 7.56
N GLN A 240 15.77 -26.01 6.98
CA GLN A 240 16.18 -26.20 5.60
C GLN A 240 14.92 -26.23 4.72
N ILE A 241 14.77 -25.26 3.81
CA ILE A 241 13.56 -25.04 3.03
C ILE A 241 13.91 -25.05 1.55
N ALA A 242 13.34 -25.98 0.79
CA ALA A 242 13.46 -26.00 -0.66
C ALA A 242 12.42 -25.07 -1.30
N VAL A 243 12.86 -24.24 -2.25
CA VAL A 243 12.01 -23.37 -3.06
C VAL A 243 12.27 -23.65 -4.54
N GLY A 244 11.19 -23.88 -5.30
CA GLY A 244 11.23 -24.21 -6.71
C GLY A 244 11.18 -25.70 -7.00
N ASP A 245 11.74 -26.10 -8.14
CA ASP A 245 11.60 -27.46 -8.66
C ASP A 245 12.68 -28.42 -8.16
N ASP A 246 13.90 -27.92 -7.92
CA ASP A 246 14.98 -28.71 -7.32
C ASP A 246 14.82 -28.76 -5.80
N ARG A 247 14.35 -29.91 -5.30
CA ARG A 247 14.11 -30.20 -3.89
C ARG A 247 15.25 -31.02 -3.27
N THR A 248 16.42 -31.06 -3.92
CA THR A 248 17.55 -31.80 -3.36
C THR A 248 18.17 -31.03 -2.21
N ALA A 249 18.15 -31.65 -1.03
CA ALA A 249 18.79 -31.09 0.16
C ALA A 249 20.29 -30.86 -0.10
N ASN A 250 20.78 -29.66 0.24
CA ASN A 250 22.22 -29.43 0.27
C ASN A 250 22.84 -30.33 1.34
N THR A 251 23.59 -31.33 0.90
CA THR A 251 24.17 -32.34 1.80
C THR A 251 25.19 -31.73 2.75
N ASP A 252 25.90 -30.65 2.37
CA ASP A 252 26.83 -29.96 3.28
C ASP A 252 26.08 -29.26 4.41
N THR A 253 24.97 -28.57 4.08
CA THR A 253 24.06 -27.99 5.08
C THR A 253 23.52 -29.09 6.00
N SER A 254 23.00 -30.18 5.44
CA SER A 254 22.44 -31.27 6.23
C SER A 254 23.49 -31.92 7.14
N ASP A 255 24.72 -32.14 6.66
CA ASP A 255 25.80 -32.72 7.47
C ASP A 255 26.14 -31.83 8.68
N LYS A 256 26.20 -30.49 8.50
CA LYS A 256 26.41 -29.52 9.59
C LYS A 256 25.24 -29.47 10.56
N LEU A 257 24.00 -29.45 10.06
CA LEU A 257 22.81 -29.39 10.89
C LEU A 257 22.64 -30.62 11.79
N ASN A 258 23.07 -31.80 11.32
CA ASN A 258 23.11 -33.01 12.12
C ASN A 258 24.04 -32.92 13.34
N GLU A 259 24.95 -31.94 13.40
CA GLU A 259 25.77 -31.68 14.59
C GLU A 259 24.94 -31.09 15.74
N PHE A 260 23.80 -30.44 15.45
CA PHE A 260 22.87 -29.92 16.47
C PHE A 260 22.05 -31.01 17.16
N GLY A 261 21.94 -32.19 16.53
CA GLY A 261 21.21 -33.33 17.03
C GLY A 261 20.36 -33.98 15.93
N ASP A 262 19.41 -34.80 16.36
CA ASP A 262 18.42 -35.37 15.44
C ASP A 262 17.45 -34.26 14.98
N PRO A 263 17.02 -34.29 13.70
CA PRO A 263 15.96 -33.41 13.23
C PRO A 263 14.72 -33.54 14.12
N VAL A 264 14.04 -32.43 14.36
CA VAL A 264 12.79 -32.42 15.15
C VAL A 264 11.80 -33.35 14.44
N THR A 265 11.34 -34.41 15.11
CA THR A 265 10.45 -35.41 14.47
C THR A 265 8.97 -35.20 14.78
N ASP A 266 8.67 -34.38 15.79
CA ASP A 266 7.33 -33.96 16.17
C ASP A 266 7.24 -32.44 16.03
N ARG A 267 7.19 -31.98 14.78
CA ARG A 267 7.10 -30.56 14.40
C ARG A 267 5.65 -30.04 14.46
N GLY A 268 4.76 -30.81 15.11
CA GLY A 268 3.34 -30.82 14.78
C GLY A 268 3.12 -31.54 13.46
N SER A 269 2.53 -32.73 13.48
CA SER A 269 1.97 -33.29 12.24
C SER A 269 0.79 -32.41 11.81
N PRO A 270 0.60 -32.10 10.52
CA PRO A 270 -0.71 -31.67 10.06
C PRO A 270 -1.65 -32.85 10.34
N THR A 271 -2.38 -32.80 11.45
CA THR A 271 -3.50 -33.71 11.68
C THR A 271 -4.55 -33.37 10.63
N GLU A 272 -4.47 -34.04 9.48
CA GLU A 272 -5.36 -33.91 8.33
C GLU A 272 -5.51 -32.48 7.80
N THR A 273 -4.65 -32.03 6.88
CA THR A 273 -4.94 -30.87 6.00
C THR A 273 -5.61 -29.69 6.74
N ASN A 274 -4.94 -29.12 7.73
CA ASN A 274 -5.49 -27.98 8.47
C ASN A 274 -5.41 -26.71 7.60
N GLU A 275 -6.30 -26.63 6.62
CA GLU A 275 -6.91 -25.36 6.28
C GLU A 275 -7.63 -24.93 7.55
N PHE A 276 -6.96 -24.15 8.42
CA PHE A 276 -7.65 -23.57 9.55
C PHE A 276 -8.86 -22.82 9.01
N GLY A 277 -10.01 -22.92 9.68
CA GLY A 277 -11.20 -22.13 9.37
C GLY A 277 -10.97 -20.66 9.73
N LEU A 278 -9.95 -20.06 9.13
CA LEU A 278 -9.59 -18.67 9.25
C LEU A 278 -10.65 -17.87 8.52
N ALA A 279 -11.22 -16.91 9.23
CA ALA A 279 -12.21 -16.00 8.71
C ALA A 279 -12.01 -14.61 9.33
N TRP A 280 -12.49 -13.59 8.65
CA TRP A 280 -12.69 -12.29 9.26
C TRP A 280 -14.09 -12.24 9.89
N THR A 281 -14.19 -11.56 11.03
CA THR A 281 -15.49 -11.20 11.62
C THR A 281 -16.26 -10.31 10.64
N ASP A 282 -15.56 -9.31 10.09
CA ASP A 282 -16.01 -8.46 9.00
C ASP A 282 -14.90 -8.39 7.94
N ASP A 283 -15.17 -8.90 6.74
CA ASP A 283 -14.23 -8.90 5.60
C ASP A 283 -14.32 -7.60 4.76
N SER A 284 -15.24 -6.71 5.10
CA SER A 284 -15.37 -5.38 4.50
C SER A 284 -15.87 -4.38 5.54
N VAL A 285 -15.07 -3.34 5.78
CA VAL A 285 -15.37 -2.27 6.73
C VAL A 285 -15.23 -0.92 6.05
N THR A 286 -16.11 0.02 6.37
CA THR A 286 -15.96 1.42 5.94
C THR A 286 -15.61 2.31 7.12
N ALA A 287 -14.71 3.26 6.90
CA ALA A 287 -14.31 4.21 7.93
C ALA A 287 -13.94 5.57 7.36
N SER A 288 -14.14 6.62 8.14
CA SER A 288 -13.76 7.97 7.75
C SER A 288 -12.26 8.20 7.96
N PRO A 289 -11.63 9.11 7.17
CA PRO A 289 -10.26 9.55 7.40
C PRO A 289 -10.00 9.96 8.86
N GLY A 290 -8.81 9.68 9.37
CA GLY A 290 -8.42 10.01 10.75
C GLY A 290 -8.94 9.05 11.83
N ASN A 291 -9.79 8.09 11.48
CA ASN A 291 -10.27 7.07 12.41
C ASN A 291 -9.41 5.80 12.37
N SER A 292 -9.39 5.07 13.48
CA SER A 292 -8.82 3.73 13.56
C SER A 292 -9.92 2.67 13.40
N VAL A 293 -9.60 1.62 12.66
CA VAL A 293 -10.46 0.46 12.41
C VAL A 293 -9.81 -0.78 12.99
N THR A 294 -10.55 -1.51 13.83
CA THR A 294 -10.12 -2.82 14.33
C THR A 294 -10.72 -3.92 13.46
N LEU A 295 -9.89 -4.69 12.78
CA LEU A 295 -10.27 -5.91 12.10
C LEU A 295 -10.01 -7.10 13.02
N THR A 296 -10.89 -8.09 13.02
CA THR A 296 -10.76 -9.27 13.91
C THR A 296 -10.84 -10.56 13.09
N ALA A 297 -9.75 -11.31 13.08
CA ALA A 297 -9.67 -12.64 12.52
C ALA A 297 -10.08 -13.69 13.56
N THR A 298 -10.78 -14.72 13.11
CA THR A 298 -11.26 -15.85 13.92
C THR A 298 -10.76 -17.16 13.34
N ILE A 299 -10.54 -18.16 14.20
CA ILE A 299 -10.15 -19.52 13.81
C ILE A 299 -11.14 -20.55 14.38
N ASP A 300 -11.53 -21.54 13.58
CA ASP A 300 -12.53 -22.57 13.96
C ASP A 300 -12.00 -23.60 15.00
N ASP A 301 -10.68 -23.67 15.22
CA ASP A 301 -10.05 -24.72 16.02
C ASP A 301 -9.45 -24.19 17.34
N ASP A 302 -9.64 -24.99 18.39
CA ASP A 302 -9.04 -24.82 19.72
C ASP A 302 -7.57 -25.29 19.64
N VAL A 303 -6.71 -24.47 19.04
CA VAL A 303 -5.26 -24.74 18.95
C VAL A 303 -4.52 -23.89 19.97
N GLU A 304 -4.14 -24.52 21.08
CA GLU A 304 -3.04 -24.01 21.91
C GLU A 304 -1.87 -23.68 20.97
N ASN A 305 -1.40 -22.43 21.00
CA ASN A 305 -0.29 -21.90 20.20
C ASN A 305 -0.58 -21.56 18.72
N ALA A 306 -1.83 -21.30 18.33
CA ALA A 306 -2.11 -20.70 17.02
C ALA A 306 -1.78 -19.19 17.01
N TYR A 307 -1.23 -18.72 15.88
CA TYR A 307 -0.94 -17.30 15.64
C TYR A 307 -1.56 -16.84 14.33
N ALA A 308 -1.98 -15.58 14.30
CA ALA A 308 -2.36 -14.84 13.11
C ALA A 308 -1.18 -13.96 12.69
N ASP A 309 -0.69 -14.14 11.46
CA ASP A 309 0.25 -13.24 10.81
C ASP A 309 -0.56 -12.27 9.94
N PHE A 310 -0.56 -10.99 10.31
CA PHE A 310 -1.22 -9.92 9.57
C PHE A 310 -0.27 -9.29 8.55
N SER A 311 -0.81 -8.81 7.44
CA SER A 311 -0.08 -7.89 6.57
C SER A 311 -1.08 -6.95 5.92
N LEU A 312 -0.61 -5.84 5.38
CA LEU A 312 -1.48 -4.87 4.72
C LEU A 312 -0.93 -4.47 3.36
N ARG A 313 -1.84 -4.17 2.45
CA ARG A 313 -1.59 -3.54 1.16
C ARG A 313 -2.30 -2.20 1.17
N ASP A 314 -1.49 -1.15 1.18
CA ASP A 314 -1.93 0.23 1.14
C ASP A 314 -1.37 0.91 -0.13
N PRO A 315 -2.10 0.84 -1.25
CA PRO A 315 -1.64 1.38 -2.53
C PRO A 315 -1.62 2.92 -2.58
N ASN A 316 -2.40 3.57 -1.72
CA ASN A 316 -2.63 5.02 -1.75
C ASN A 316 -1.99 5.77 -0.57
N ASP A 317 -1.16 5.08 0.24
CA ASP A 317 -0.49 5.63 1.42
C ASP A 317 -1.50 6.28 2.39
N VAL A 318 -2.58 5.54 2.68
CA VAL A 318 -3.69 5.99 3.53
C VAL A 318 -3.63 5.48 4.97
N VAL A 319 -2.64 4.68 5.34
CA VAL A 319 -2.43 4.20 6.71
C VAL A 319 -1.34 5.05 7.39
N ASP A 320 -1.73 5.84 8.39
CA ASP A 320 -0.81 6.71 9.15
C ASP A 320 0.05 5.90 10.15
N ASP A 321 -0.50 4.81 10.68
CA ASP A 321 0.15 3.99 11.71
C ASP A 321 -0.45 2.56 11.73
N TYR A 322 0.41 1.58 11.97
CA TYR A 322 0.05 0.19 12.27
C TYR A 322 1.18 -0.47 13.06
N ASP A 323 0.90 -1.51 13.86
CA ASP A 323 1.94 -2.26 14.57
C ASP A 323 2.67 -3.20 13.61
N PRO A 324 3.98 -3.01 13.34
CA PRO A 324 4.73 -3.89 12.44
C PRO A 324 5.00 -5.29 13.02
N LYS A 325 4.70 -5.54 14.30
CA LYS A 325 4.89 -6.85 14.97
C LYS A 325 3.71 -7.78 14.69
N ASN A 326 3.49 -8.03 13.42
CA ASN A 326 2.32 -8.63 12.79
C ASN A 326 1.93 -10.05 13.20
N ARG A 327 2.56 -10.67 14.20
CA ARG A 327 2.21 -12.01 14.67
C ARG A 327 1.51 -11.95 16.02
N ILE A 328 0.21 -12.21 16.03
CA ILE A 328 -0.64 -12.12 17.22
C ILE A 328 -1.14 -13.52 17.57
N ALA A 329 -0.96 -13.93 18.84
CA ALA A 329 -1.55 -15.18 19.31
C ALA A 329 -3.08 -15.06 19.33
N PHE A 330 -3.79 -16.08 18.86
CA PHE A 330 -5.24 -16.12 19.04
C PHE A 330 -5.55 -16.19 20.54
N ASP A 331 -6.52 -15.40 20.98
CA ASP A 331 -6.92 -15.31 22.37
C ASP A 331 -7.75 -16.54 22.82
N GLU A 332 -8.23 -16.52 24.06
CA GLU A 332 -9.09 -17.59 24.61
C GLU A 332 -10.44 -17.75 23.90
N ASN A 333 -10.82 -16.80 23.05
CA ASN A 333 -12.03 -16.81 22.23
C ASN A 333 -11.72 -17.18 20.76
N ALA A 334 -10.48 -17.56 20.44
CA ALA A 334 -10.03 -17.83 19.09
C ALA A 334 -10.05 -16.59 18.18
N GLU A 335 -9.82 -15.41 18.75
CA GLU A 335 -9.80 -14.12 18.06
C GLU A 335 -8.39 -13.50 18.05
N ALA A 336 -8.03 -12.86 16.94
CA ALA A 336 -6.84 -12.02 16.82
C ALA A 336 -7.23 -10.70 16.14
N SER A 337 -6.88 -9.56 16.75
CA SER A 337 -7.29 -8.24 16.27
C SER A 337 -6.11 -7.46 15.69
N PHE A 338 -6.39 -6.69 14.63
CA PHE A 338 -5.44 -5.85 13.93
C PHE A 338 -6.03 -4.46 13.72
N ASP A 339 -5.33 -3.41 14.18
CA ASP A 339 -5.77 -2.03 14.08
C ASP A 339 -5.13 -1.32 12.88
N VAL A 340 -5.95 -0.60 12.12
CA VAL A 340 -5.54 0.24 10.98
C VAL A 340 -5.91 1.69 11.27
N ALA A 341 -4.93 2.58 11.41
CA ALA A 341 -5.19 4.01 11.57
C ALA A 341 -5.19 4.71 10.21
N LEU A 342 -6.34 5.24 9.78
CA LEU A 342 -6.46 5.92 8.49
C LEU A 342 -5.95 7.36 8.57
N ALA A 343 -5.18 7.76 7.57
CA ALA A 343 -4.67 9.11 7.41
C ALA A 343 -5.81 10.13 7.28
N ASN A 344 -5.63 11.30 7.89
CA ASN A 344 -6.58 12.42 7.72
C ASN A 344 -6.63 12.92 6.26
N THR A 345 -5.57 12.67 5.50
CA THR A 345 -5.45 13.03 4.08
C THR A 345 -6.06 12.00 3.13
N ALA A 346 -6.53 10.85 3.64
CA ALA A 346 -7.13 9.81 2.82
C ALA A 346 -8.37 10.33 2.06
N ASN A 347 -8.50 9.92 0.80
CA ASN A 347 -9.56 10.33 -0.10
C ASN A 347 -10.74 9.37 -0.01
N ASP A 348 -11.92 9.87 -0.37
CA ASP A 348 -13.12 9.03 -0.48
C ASP A 348 -12.91 7.94 -1.55
N GLY A 349 -13.18 6.69 -1.18
CA GLY A 349 -12.98 5.53 -2.02
C GLY A 349 -11.57 4.93 -2.02
N ASP A 350 -10.61 5.49 -1.25
CA ASP A 350 -9.34 4.81 -1.02
C ASP A 350 -9.56 3.47 -0.30
N GLU A 351 -8.77 2.45 -0.63
CA GLU A 351 -8.91 1.11 -0.08
C GLU A 351 -7.58 0.61 0.51
N VAL A 352 -7.67 -0.02 1.68
CA VAL A 352 -6.60 -0.80 2.30
C VAL A 352 -7.05 -2.25 2.33
N THR A 353 -6.22 -3.16 1.82
CA THR A 353 -6.47 -4.60 1.98
C THR A 353 -5.61 -5.12 3.11
N VAL A 354 -6.22 -5.77 4.09
CA VAL A 354 -5.52 -6.44 5.19
C VAL A 354 -5.61 -7.94 4.97
N TYR A 355 -4.47 -8.60 4.99
CA TYR A 355 -4.36 -10.04 4.93
C TYR A 355 -4.14 -10.58 6.33
N VAL A 356 -4.72 -11.74 6.60
CA VAL A 356 -4.40 -12.55 7.77
C VAL A 356 -4.07 -13.95 7.30
N SER A 357 -3.00 -14.51 7.82
CA SER A 357 -2.60 -15.88 7.57
C SER A 357 -2.44 -16.66 8.86
N SER A 358 -2.89 -17.92 8.85
CA SER A 358 -2.63 -18.86 9.94
C SER A 358 -2.65 -20.27 9.38
N GLY A 359 -1.65 -21.09 9.76
CA GLY A 359 -1.55 -22.50 9.36
C GLY A 359 -1.57 -22.78 7.85
N GLY A 360 -1.39 -21.74 7.01
CA GLY A 360 -1.46 -21.83 5.56
C GLY A 360 -2.80 -21.51 4.92
N THR A 361 -3.79 -21.11 5.71
CA THR A 361 -4.95 -20.38 5.19
C THR A 361 -4.61 -18.88 5.20
N THR A 362 -4.84 -18.19 4.10
CA THR A 362 -4.83 -16.72 4.02
C THR A 362 -6.25 -16.21 3.75
N ARG A 363 -6.63 -15.11 4.40
CA ARG A 363 -7.87 -14.37 4.14
C ARG A 363 -7.57 -12.89 3.98
N GLU A 364 -8.37 -12.22 3.17
CA GLU A 364 -8.31 -10.78 2.99
C GLU A 364 -9.56 -10.09 3.55
N ALA A 365 -9.38 -8.89 4.09
CA ALA A 365 -10.42 -7.96 4.45
C ALA A 365 -10.10 -6.60 3.81
N THR A 366 -11.13 -5.84 3.46
CA THR A 366 -10.97 -4.51 2.86
C THR A 366 -11.50 -3.43 3.80
N VAL A 367 -10.68 -2.41 4.04
CA VAL A 367 -11.09 -1.15 4.67
C VAL A 367 -11.24 -0.11 3.57
N THR A 368 -12.47 0.36 3.34
CA THR A 368 -12.75 1.43 2.38
C THR A 368 -12.90 2.76 3.12
N VAL A 369 -12.13 3.75 2.71
CA VAL A 369 -12.23 5.12 3.21
C VAL A 369 -13.52 5.74 2.67
N GLN A 370 -14.37 6.21 3.58
CA GLN A 370 -15.63 6.85 3.22
C GLN A 370 -15.76 8.20 3.92
N ARG A 371 -15.81 9.28 3.13
CA ARG A 371 -16.14 10.62 3.62
C ARG A 371 -17.66 10.79 3.60
N GLY A 372 -18.22 11.22 4.73
CA GLY A 372 -19.65 11.54 4.82
C GLY A 372 -19.99 12.67 3.84
N SER A 373 -21.10 12.52 3.12
CA SER A 373 -21.52 13.45 2.04
C SER A 373 -22.48 14.55 2.49
N GLY A 374 -22.89 14.56 3.76
CA GLY A 374 -23.73 15.61 4.34
C GLY A 374 -22.99 16.93 4.41
N ALA A 375 -23.17 17.77 3.39
CA ALA A 375 -22.61 19.11 3.34
C ALA A 375 -23.15 20.00 4.48
N PRO A 376 -22.36 20.99 4.93
CA PRO A 376 -22.87 22.00 5.85
C PRO A 376 -24.03 22.78 5.23
N THR A 377 -24.82 23.44 6.07
CA THR A 377 -25.92 24.31 5.62
C THR A 377 -25.60 25.74 6.03
N ILE A 378 -25.77 26.70 5.11
CA ILE A 378 -25.75 28.12 5.45
C ILE A 378 -27.18 28.49 5.86
N ASP A 379 -27.39 28.73 7.15
CA ASP A 379 -28.71 29.02 7.72
C ASP A 379 -29.08 30.49 7.57
N ASN A 380 -28.07 31.37 7.60
CA ASN A 380 -28.24 32.79 7.40
C ASN A 380 -27.02 33.40 6.71
N LEU A 381 -27.29 34.30 5.76
CA LEU A 381 -26.33 35.24 5.21
C LEU A 381 -27.07 36.56 4.94
N ASP A 382 -26.73 37.61 5.69
CA ASP A 382 -27.22 38.96 5.45
C ASP A 382 -26.06 39.96 5.46
N ALA A 383 -26.26 41.08 4.77
CA ALA A 383 -25.32 42.18 4.75
C ALA A 383 -26.06 43.51 4.63
N ARG A 384 -25.65 44.48 5.42
CA ARG A 384 -26.20 45.84 5.40
C ARG A 384 -25.17 46.81 4.89
N SER A 385 -25.54 47.56 3.85
CA SER A 385 -24.74 48.69 3.38
C SER A 385 -24.73 49.78 4.44
N GLN A 386 -23.55 50.34 4.68
CA GLN A 386 -23.35 51.49 5.55
C GLN A 386 -23.22 52.75 4.70
N ASP A 387 -23.93 53.82 5.11
CA ASP A 387 -23.80 55.12 4.46
C ASP A 387 -22.39 55.66 4.64
N HIS A 388 -21.57 55.61 3.58
CA HIS A 388 -20.24 56.20 3.58
C HIS A 388 -19.98 57.04 2.33
N SER A 389 -19.21 58.12 2.50
CA SER A 389 -18.83 58.99 1.38
C SER A 389 -17.66 58.39 0.61
N ASN A 390 -17.94 57.90 -0.60
CA ASN A 390 -16.99 57.43 -1.64
C ASN A 390 -16.37 56.04 -1.47
N HIS A 391 -16.96 55.15 -0.66
CA HIS A 391 -16.59 53.74 -0.66
C HIS A 391 -17.77 52.85 -0.26
N ALA A 392 -17.76 51.61 -0.73
CA ALA A 392 -18.74 50.59 -0.41
C ALA A 392 -18.31 49.91 0.87
N ARG A 393 -19.19 49.89 1.86
CA ARG A 393 -18.95 49.20 3.11
C ARG A 393 -20.17 48.40 3.52
N PHE A 394 -19.94 47.15 3.91
CA PHE A 394 -20.98 46.24 4.33
C PHE A 394 -20.65 45.67 5.71
N ASP A 395 -21.64 45.70 6.60
CA ASP A 395 -21.62 44.88 7.81
C ASP A 395 -22.41 43.61 7.52
N ALA A 396 -21.72 42.47 7.49
CA ALA A 396 -22.28 41.17 7.19
C ALA A 396 -22.41 40.30 8.44
N GLU A 397 -23.44 39.46 8.43
CA GLU A 397 -23.70 38.45 9.46
C GLU A 397 -24.01 37.11 8.79
N TRP A 398 -23.52 36.03 9.39
CA TRP A 398 -23.73 34.68 8.90
C TRP A 398 -23.85 33.65 10.02
N GLU A 399 -24.55 32.57 9.72
CA GLU A 399 -24.72 31.39 10.57
C GLU A 399 -24.76 30.14 9.68
N ALA A 400 -24.11 29.08 10.13
CA ALA A 400 -24.12 27.79 9.45
C ALA A 400 -24.27 26.65 10.45
N THR A 401 -24.73 25.50 9.97
CA THR A 401 -24.88 24.26 10.73
C THR A 401 -24.09 23.16 10.03
N ALA A 402 -23.32 22.40 10.79
CA ALA A 402 -22.60 21.23 10.30
C ALA A 402 -23.56 20.15 9.77
N GLY A 403 -23.12 19.45 8.72
CA GLY A 403 -23.83 18.29 8.19
C GLY A 403 -23.40 17.02 8.92
N ASP A 404 -22.75 16.10 8.20
CA ASP A 404 -22.24 14.85 8.77
C ASP A 404 -20.85 15.00 9.42
N SER A 405 -20.21 16.16 9.23
CA SER A 405 -18.86 16.45 9.73
C SER A 405 -18.75 17.89 10.24
N PRO A 406 -17.88 18.17 11.23
CA PRO A 406 -17.70 19.53 11.72
C PRO A 406 -17.19 20.48 10.65
N ILE A 407 -17.68 21.72 10.64
CA ILE A 407 -17.19 22.81 9.82
C ILE A 407 -15.76 23.17 10.26
N THR A 408 -14.84 23.23 9.30
CA THR A 408 -13.40 23.50 9.52
C THR A 408 -12.95 24.82 8.93
N ALA A 409 -13.69 25.37 7.96
CA ALA A 409 -13.38 26.67 7.39
C ALA A 409 -14.64 27.42 6.97
N ALA A 410 -14.57 28.74 7.05
CA ALA A 410 -15.53 29.64 6.43
C ALA A 410 -14.79 30.82 5.80
N THR A 411 -15.21 31.26 4.61
CA THR A 411 -14.64 32.43 3.93
C THR A 411 -15.76 33.28 3.36
N ILE A 412 -15.71 34.58 3.66
CA ILE A 412 -16.64 35.57 3.13
C ILE A 412 -15.91 36.58 2.26
N GLU A 413 -16.36 36.72 1.02
CA GLU A 413 -15.75 37.54 -0.01
C GLU A 413 -16.68 38.68 -0.44
N LEU A 414 -16.11 39.87 -0.66
CA LEU A 414 -16.76 40.97 -1.35
C LEU A 414 -16.30 40.99 -2.80
N VAL A 415 -17.21 40.77 -3.74
CA VAL A 415 -16.91 40.66 -5.17
C VAL A 415 -17.58 41.77 -5.95
N ASP A 416 -16.82 42.59 -6.68
CA ASP A 416 -17.36 43.57 -7.62
C ASP A 416 -18.01 42.82 -8.80
N ARG A 417 -19.32 43.00 -9.01
CA ARG A 417 -20.07 42.26 -10.03
C ARG A 417 -19.77 42.69 -11.46
N SER A 418 -19.20 43.87 -11.65
CA SER A 418 -18.85 44.40 -12.97
C SER A 418 -17.52 43.84 -13.47
N THR A 419 -16.57 43.61 -12.56
CA THR A 419 -15.22 43.11 -12.89
C THR A 419 -15.05 41.62 -12.56
N GLY A 420 -15.83 41.10 -11.62
CA GLY A 420 -15.66 39.76 -11.04
C GLY A 420 -14.48 39.67 -10.06
N THR A 421 -13.92 40.80 -9.63
CA THR A 421 -12.75 40.85 -8.76
C THR A 421 -13.17 40.75 -7.31
N VAL A 422 -12.43 39.96 -6.52
CA VAL A 422 -12.57 39.94 -5.06
C VAL A 422 -11.88 41.19 -4.51
N GLU A 423 -12.64 42.10 -3.92
CA GLU A 423 -12.18 43.37 -3.38
C GLU A 423 -11.79 43.26 -1.88
N ASP A 424 -12.44 42.36 -1.14
CA ASP A 424 -12.16 42.10 0.27
C ASP A 424 -12.49 40.65 0.66
N THR A 425 -11.81 40.12 1.67
CA THR A 425 -11.97 38.73 2.13
C THR A 425 -11.74 38.63 3.63
N VAL A 426 -12.62 37.92 4.32
CA VAL A 426 -12.43 37.48 5.71
C VAL A 426 -12.52 35.96 5.75
N SER A 427 -11.54 35.32 6.37
CA SER A 427 -11.44 33.86 6.48
C SER A 427 -11.37 33.44 7.95
N TYR A 428 -11.91 32.26 8.22
CA TYR A 428 -11.94 31.61 9.51
C TYR A 428 -11.42 30.18 9.35
N ASP A 429 -10.48 29.79 10.22
CA ASP A 429 -9.97 28.42 10.30
C ASP A 429 -10.65 27.67 11.46
N ALA A 430 -10.40 26.36 11.59
CA ALA A 430 -11.02 25.51 12.61
C ALA A 430 -10.77 25.98 14.06
N SER A 431 -9.74 26.79 14.31
CA SER A 431 -9.48 27.41 15.61
C SER A 431 -10.36 28.62 15.92
N ASP A 432 -10.96 29.24 14.90
CA ASP A 432 -11.74 30.48 15.02
C ASP A 432 -13.24 30.21 15.19
N ILE A 433 -13.71 28.99 14.87
CA ILE A 433 -15.12 28.66 14.74
C ILE A 433 -15.57 27.49 15.62
N ASP A 434 -16.84 27.51 16.03
CA ASP A 434 -17.50 26.31 16.56
C ASP A 434 -17.77 25.35 15.39
N GLY A 435 -17.11 24.20 15.36
CA GLY A 435 -17.26 23.26 14.26
C GLY A 435 -18.66 22.69 14.07
N GLN A 436 -19.60 22.87 15.02
CA GLN A 436 -20.97 22.38 14.84
C GLN A 436 -21.94 23.46 14.34
N ASN A 437 -21.87 24.67 14.90
CA ASN A 437 -22.80 25.77 14.55
C ASN A 437 -22.07 27.12 14.54
N PRO A 438 -21.17 27.38 13.57
CA PRO A 438 -20.42 28.62 13.55
C PRO A 438 -21.27 29.80 13.11
N SER A 439 -20.97 30.98 13.66
CA SER A 439 -21.64 32.23 13.32
C SER A 439 -20.74 33.44 13.60
N ASP A 440 -20.87 34.49 12.81
CA ASP A 440 -20.29 35.81 13.11
C ASP A 440 -21.24 36.91 12.63
N SER A 441 -21.47 37.92 13.48
CA SER A 441 -22.32 39.08 13.19
C SER A 441 -21.53 40.40 13.07
N GLY A 442 -20.20 40.33 13.08
CA GLY A 442 -19.30 41.48 13.14
C GLY A 442 -18.41 41.66 11.90
N VAL A 443 -18.74 41.00 10.78
CA VAL A 443 -17.90 41.01 9.59
C VAL A 443 -18.03 42.35 8.87
N SER A 444 -16.93 43.06 8.71
CA SER A 444 -16.88 44.31 7.94
C SER A 444 -16.12 44.08 6.65
N LEU A 445 -16.78 44.32 5.52
CA LEU A 445 -16.19 44.23 4.18
C LEU A 445 -16.19 45.62 3.52
N GLU A 446 -15.10 46.00 2.87
CA GLU A 446 -15.00 47.32 2.22
C GLU A 446 -14.28 47.32 0.87
N ASP A 447 -14.82 48.06 -0.10
CA ASP A 447 -14.09 48.52 -1.29
C ASP A 447 -13.90 50.03 -1.20
N LYS A 448 -12.64 50.44 -0.99
CA LYS A 448 -12.23 51.84 -0.81
C LYS A 448 -12.43 52.72 -2.05
N GLN A 449 -12.71 52.16 -3.23
CA GLN A 449 -12.80 52.89 -4.49
C GLN A 449 -14.16 52.80 -5.18
N GLY A 450 -15.02 51.87 -4.80
CA GLY A 450 -16.33 51.74 -5.42
C GLY A 450 -17.45 52.31 -4.56
N ALA A 451 -18.22 53.24 -5.12
CA ALA A 451 -19.44 53.76 -4.52
C ALA A 451 -20.54 53.78 -5.58
N GLY A 452 -21.74 53.31 -5.23
CA GLY A 452 -22.86 53.16 -6.15
C GLY A 452 -22.74 51.97 -7.12
N GLN A 453 -21.83 51.02 -6.85
CA GLN A 453 -21.68 49.78 -7.61
C GLN A 453 -22.45 48.63 -6.95
N GLU A 454 -22.77 47.58 -7.71
CA GLU A 454 -23.34 46.35 -7.15
C GLU A 454 -22.24 45.37 -6.78
N TYR A 455 -22.29 44.88 -5.55
CA TYR A 455 -21.39 43.88 -5.00
C TYR A 455 -22.14 42.60 -4.71
N SER A 456 -21.40 41.51 -4.81
CA SER A 456 -21.77 40.21 -4.32
C SER A 456 -21.02 39.96 -3.00
N ILE A 457 -21.76 39.59 -1.96
CA ILE A 457 -21.18 39.04 -0.73
C ILE A 457 -21.38 37.53 -0.81
N ARG A 458 -20.29 36.80 -0.94
CA ARG A 458 -20.30 35.33 -1.08
C ARG A 458 -19.72 34.71 0.18
N LEU A 459 -20.48 33.79 0.78
CA LEU A 459 -20.01 32.95 1.87
C LEU A 459 -19.77 31.54 1.35
N THR A 460 -18.60 31.00 1.65
CA THR A 460 -18.21 29.60 1.42
C THR A 460 -17.92 28.96 2.76
N VAL A 461 -18.56 27.83 3.07
CA VAL A 461 -18.38 27.05 4.30
C VAL A 461 -17.94 25.64 3.93
N GLU A 462 -16.89 25.14 4.56
CA GLU A 462 -16.30 23.82 4.29
C GLU A 462 -16.22 22.99 5.58
N ASP A 463 -16.57 21.71 5.49
CA ASP A 463 -16.46 20.76 6.60
C ASP A 463 -15.18 19.91 6.54
N ALA A 464 -14.90 19.14 7.61
CA ALA A 464 -13.71 18.30 7.70
C ALA A 464 -13.66 17.19 6.64
N ASN A 465 -14.79 16.87 6.01
CA ASN A 465 -14.86 15.91 4.90
C ASN A 465 -14.59 16.59 3.54
N GLY A 466 -14.46 17.92 3.50
CA GLY A 466 -14.30 18.71 2.29
C GLY A 466 -15.63 19.00 1.58
N ASN A 467 -16.77 18.79 2.23
CA ASN A 467 -18.05 19.20 1.67
C ASN A 467 -18.19 20.72 1.79
N VAL A 468 -18.66 21.36 0.73
CA VAL A 468 -18.76 22.81 0.65
C VAL A 468 -20.20 23.27 0.47
N ALA A 469 -20.60 24.29 1.22
CA ALA A 469 -21.81 25.07 0.99
C ALA A 469 -21.45 26.50 0.59
N ILE A 470 -22.17 27.04 -0.38
CA ILE A 470 -21.96 28.41 -0.87
C ILE A 470 -23.31 29.13 -0.91
N ASP A 471 -23.36 30.33 -0.34
CA ASP A 471 -24.48 31.26 -0.52
C ASP A 471 -23.97 32.64 -0.95
N GLU A 472 -24.79 33.37 -1.69
CA GLU A 472 -24.41 34.63 -2.30
C GLU A 472 -25.58 35.62 -2.26
N ILE A 473 -25.34 36.81 -1.70
CA ILE A 473 -26.30 37.91 -1.68
C ILE A 473 -25.75 39.13 -2.42
N VAL A 474 -26.64 39.88 -3.07
CA VAL A 474 -26.27 41.10 -3.80
C VAL A 474 -26.68 42.33 -3.01
N ARG A 475 -25.78 43.31 -2.92
CA ARG A 475 -26.03 44.61 -2.29
C ARG A 475 -25.42 45.74 -3.13
N THR A 476 -26.03 46.92 -3.05
CA THR A 476 -25.46 48.13 -3.66
C THR A 476 -24.64 48.86 -2.60
N GLY A 477 -23.38 49.18 -2.96
CA GLY A 477 -22.40 49.85 -2.11
C GLY A 477 -22.45 51.36 -2.17
#